data_AF-A0A919X8D9-F1
#
_entry.id   AF-A0A919X8D9-F1
#
_cell.length_a   1.000
_cell.length_b   1.000
_cell.length_c   1.000
_cell.angle_alpha   90.00
_cell.angle_beta   90.00
_cell.angle_gamma   90.00
#
_symmetry.space_group_name_H-M   'P 1'
#
loop_
_entity.id
_entity.type
_entity.pdbx_description
1 polymer ?
#
loop_
_entity_poly.entity_id
_entity_poly.type
_entity_poly.pdbx_seq_one_letter_code
_entity_poly.pdbx_strand_id
1 'polypeptide(L)'
;MGQNYFKLQANTYREFQIEFGKVQWMYYHMTTDYNGFGHGIDYEHFEYERFFFATTDKELDDFYPRQMEILKQGALVALGCEVVDLLDEACRDSKVYNFITTALSNPTIEELPFEKEALLSMKNALEEEIDHAWTALPSGSILMDKLEEVYKRYVFQYFKDMYEEGKKGWIR
;
A
#
# COMPACT_ATOMS: atom_id res chain seq x y z
N MET A 1 -12.07 3.54 19.97
CA MET A 1 -13.09 3.54 18.90
C MET A 1 -12.50 2.70 17.78
N GLY A 2 -13.21 1.69 17.29
CA GLY A 2 -12.69 0.82 16.23
C GLY A 2 -12.53 1.59 14.93
N GLN A 3 -11.44 1.33 14.21
CA GLN A 3 -11.25 1.86 12.87
C GLN A 3 -12.23 1.18 11.91
N ASN A 4 -13.01 1.97 11.18
CA ASN A 4 -14.00 1.46 10.23
C ASN A 4 -13.33 1.24 8.88
N TYR A 5 -12.98 0.00 8.58
CA TYR A 5 -12.46 -0.38 7.26
C TYR A 5 -13.57 -0.39 6.20
N PHE A 6 -13.18 -0.14 4.96
CA PHE A 6 -14.07 -0.14 3.82
C PHE A 6 -14.71 -1.51 3.61
N LYS A 7 -15.99 -1.50 3.23
CA LYS A 7 -16.71 -2.69 2.80
C LYS A 7 -17.27 -2.45 1.40
N LEU A 8 -16.89 -3.31 0.46
CA LEU A 8 -17.46 -3.29 -0.88
C LEU A 8 -18.89 -3.85 -0.82
N GLN A 9 -19.84 -2.99 -1.16
CA GLN A 9 -21.27 -3.24 -1.21
C GLN A 9 -21.83 -2.58 -2.48
N ALA A 10 -23.06 -2.92 -2.88
CA ALA A 10 -23.66 -2.34 -4.09
C ALA A 10 -23.72 -0.80 -4.07
N ASN A 11 -23.96 -0.20 -2.89
CA ASN A 11 -24.00 1.25 -2.70
C ASN A 11 -22.61 1.91 -2.59
N THR A 12 -21.54 1.16 -2.33
CA THR A 12 -20.15 1.66 -2.26
C THR A 12 -19.32 1.28 -3.50
N TYR A 13 -19.91 0.57 -4.46
CA TYR A 13 -19.21 0.13 -5.67
C TYR A 13 -18.57 1.26 -6.48
N ARG A 14 -19.24 2.42 -6.57
CA ARG A 14 -18.69 3.57 -7.30
C ARG A 14 -17.43 4.12 -6.62
N GLU A 15 -17.43 4.19 -5.29
CA GLU A 15 -16.27 4.60 -4.51
C GLU A 15 -15.11 3.62 -4.73
N PHE A 16 -15.40 2.32 -4.64
CA PHE A 16 -14.44 1.25 -4.94
C PHE A 16 -13.78 1.41 -6.32
N GLN A 17 -14.55 1.71 -7.37
CA GLN A 17 -13.99 1.91 -8.71
C GLN A 17 -13.06 3.13 -8.80
N ILE A 18 -13.43 4.23 -8.13
CA ILE A 18 -12.61 5.45 -8.10
C ILE A 18 -11.29 5.16 -7.40
N GLU A 19 -11.35 4.59 -6.20
CA GLU A 19 -10.17 4.30 -5.38
C GLU A 19 -9.27 3.24 -6.06
N PHE A 20 -9.85 2.26 -6.75
CA PHE A 20 -9.09 1.31 -7.56
C PHE A 20 -8.33 2.00 -8.69
N GLY A 21 -8.96 2.97 -9.37
CA GLY A 21 -8.32 3.79 -10.39
C GLY A 21 -7.13 4.59 -9.85
N LYS A 22 -7.22 5.14 -8.63
CA LYS A 22 -6.11 5.84 -7.97
C LYS A 22 -4.93 4.92 -7.69
N VAL A 23 -5.18 3.68 -7.24
CA VAL A 23 -4.11 2.69 -7.05
C VAL A 23 -3.40 2.38 -8.37
N GLN A 24 -4.14 2.22 -9.46
CA GLN A 24 -3.54 2.00 -10.78
C GLN A 24 -2.69 3.20 -11.23
N TRP A 25 -3.16 4.42 -10.96
CA TRP A 25 -2.42 5.65 -11.26
C TRP A 25 -1.13 5.77 -10.44
N MET A 26 -1.19 5.48 -9.15
CA MET A 26 -0.02 5.42 -8.27
C MET A 26 1.00 4.39 -8.78
N TYR A 27 0.56 3.18 -9.12
CA TYR A 27 1.45 2.13 -9.65
C TYR A 27 2.12 2.56 -10.97
N TYR A 28 1.38 3.26 -11.84
CA TYR A 28 1.91 3.79 -13.08
C TYR A 28 3.03 4.81 -12.82
N HIS A 29 2.83 5.79 -11.94
CA HIS A 29 3.87 6.77 -11.59
C HIS A 29 5.09 6.11 -10.96
N MET A 30 4.90 5.18 -10.03
CA MET A 30 6.00 4.45 -9.39
C MET A 30 6.88 3.72 -10.41
N THR A 31 6.29 3.20 -11.50
CA THR A 31 7.05 2.46 -12.52
C THR A 31 7.68 3.35 -13.59
N THR A 32 7.04 4.47 -13.94
CA THR A 32 7.46 5.32 -15.06
C THR A 32 8.34 6.48 -14.66
N ASP A 33 8.05 7.12 -13.53
CA ASP A 33 8.69 8.38 -13.13
C ASP A 33 9.68 8.21 -11.99
N TYR A 34 9.45 7.27 -11.07
CA TYR A 34 10.24 7.10 -9.84
C TYR A 34 11.07 5.80 -9.79
N ASN A 35 10.71 4.78 -10.58
CA ASN A 35 11.32 3.45 -10.57
C ASN A 35 11.35 2.79 -9.18
N GLY A 36 10.28 2.97 -8.39
CA GLY A 36 10.18 2.47 -7.02
C GLY A 36 9.47 3.43 -6.09
N PHE A 37 9.73 3.26 -4.79
CA PHE A 37 9.38 4.24 -3.76
C PHE A 37 10.32 5.45 -3.86
N GLY A 38 9.78 6.64 -3.59
CA GLY A 38 10.54 7.89 -3.59
C GLY A 38 9.72 9.04 -3.02
N HIS A 39 10.40 10.16 -2.80
CA HIS A 39 9.80 11.37 -2.26
C HIS A 39 8.79 12.01 -3.23
N GLY A 40 7.61 12.37 -2.73
CA GLY A 40 6.63 13.20 -3.42
C GLY A 40 6.06 12.54 -4.67
N ILE A 41 5.75 11.24 -4.61
CA ILE A 41 5.04 10.55 -5.70
C ILE A 41 3.66 11.19 -5.83
N ASP A 42 3.41 11.89 -6.94
CA ASP A 42 2.16 12.59 -7.21
C ASP A 42 1.08 11.61 -7.66
N TYR A 43 0.33 11.07 -6.70
CA TYR A 43 -0.92 10.37 -6.95
C TYR A 43 -2.07 11.08 -6.23
N GLU A 44 -3.27 11.06 -6.84
CA GLU A 44 -4.48 11.54 -6.16
C GLU A 44 -4.62 10.85 -4.80
N HIS A 45 -4.87 11.64 -3.76
CA HIS A 45 -4.94 11.14 -2.38
C HIS A 45 -5.81 9.87 -2.27
N PHE A 46 -5.21 8.81 -1.73
CA PHE A 46 -5.81 7.51 -1.49
C PHE A 46 -5.91 7.26 0.01
N GLU A 47 -7.11 7.01 0.52
CA GLU A 47 -7.40 6.87 1.96
C GLU A 47 -7.00 5.46 2.47
N TYR A 48 -5.70 5.14 2.46
CA TYR A 48 -5.18 3.81 2.79
C TYR A 48 -5.67 3.28 4.15
N GLU A 49 -5.94 4.15 5.12
CA GLU A 49 -6.42 3.77 6.44
C GLU A 49 -7.76 3.03 6.40
N ARG A 50 -8.61 3.36 5.41
CA ARG A 50 -9.90 2.70 5.22
C ARG A 50 -9.75 1.42 4.42
N PHE A 51 -8.80 1.36 3.49
CA PHE A 51 -8.69 0.26 2.53
C PHE A 51 -7.77 -0.89 2.96
N PHE A 52 -6.88 -0.68 3.93
CA PHE A 52 -5.86 -1.67 4.31
C PHE A 52 -6.42 -3.04 4.69
N PHE A 53 -7.50 -3.07 5.50
CA PHE A 53 -8.24 -4.29 5.83
C PHE A 53 -9.64 -4.28 5.22
N ALA A 54 -9.79 -3.73 4.01
CA ALA A 54 -11.07 -3.71 3.33
C ALA A 54 -11.63 -5.12 3.12
N THR A 55 -12.96 -5.24 3.15
CA THR A 55 -13.67 -6.50 2.94
C THR A 55 -14.74 -6.35 1.87
N THR A 56 -15.26 -7.46 1.38
CA THR A 56 -16.33 -7.49 0.38
C THR A 56 -17.58 -8.12 0.98
N ASP A 57 -18.76 -7.59 0.67
CA ASP A 57 -20.01 -8.30 0.93
C ASP A 57 -20.05 -9.62 0.15
N LYS A 58 -20.61 -10.66 0.78
CA LYS A 58 -20.65 -12.01 0.22
C LYS A 58 -21.24 -12.08 -1.20
N GLU A 59 -22.16 -11.19 -1.54
CA GLU A 59 -22.78 -11.12 -2.87
C GLU A 59 -21.82 -10.63 -3.97
N LEU A 60 -20.79 -9.86 -3.61
CA LEU A 60 -19.81 -9.27 -4.52
C LEU A 60 -18.45 -9.96 -4.48
N ASP A 61 -18.24 -10.83 -3.49
CA ASP A 61 -16.96 -11.49 -3.22
C ASP A 61 -16.53 -12.42 -4.36
N ASP A 62 -17.51 -13.06 -5.03
CA ASP A 62 -17.25 -13.92 -6.20
C ASP A 62 -16.87 -13.12 -7.47
N PHE A 63 -17.15 -11.82 -7.51
CA PHE A 63 -17.01 -11.00 -8.72
C PHE A 63 -15.76 -10.11 -8.71
N TYR A 64 -15.34 -9.61 -7.54
CA TYR A 64 -14.24 -8.63 -7.43
C TYR A 64 -13.11 -9.03 -6.46
N PRO A 65 -12.78 -10.32 -6.26
CA PRO A 65 -11.80 -10.71 -5.25
C PRO A 65 -10.40 -10.16 -5.59
N ARG A 66 -10.02 -10.17 -6.87
CA ARG A 66 -8.73 -9.66 -7.34
C ARG A 66 -8.61 -8.15 -7.19
N GLN A 67 -9.65 -7.39 -7.54
CA GLN A 67 -9.63 -5.94 -7.47
C GLN A 67 -9.63 -5.44 -6.01
N MET A 68 -10.35 -6.14 -5.12
CA MET A 68 -10.26 -5.87 -3.67
C MET A 68 -8.85 -6.16 -3.13
N GLU A 69 -8.23 -7.24 -3.58
CA GLU A 69 -6.86 -7.56 -3.21
C GLU A 69 -5.87 -6.47 -3.66
N ILE A 70 -5.98 -6.02 -4.90
CA ILE A 70 -5.15 -4.91 -5.43
C ILE A 70 -5.38 -3.62 -4.63
N LEU A 71 -6.61 -3.32 -4.19
CA LEU A 71 -6.88 -2.15 -3.35
C LEU A 71 -6.16 -2.22 -2.00
N LYS A 72 -6.21 -3.37 -1.32
CA LYS A 72 -5.51 -3.57 -0.05
C LYS A 72 -3.99 -3.46 -0.22
N GLN A 73 -3.45 -4.01 -1.31
CA GLN A 73 -2.04 -3.85 -1.67
C GLN A 73 -1.69 -2.38 -1.94
N GLY A 74 -2.56 -1.68 -2.67
CA GLY A 74 -2.45 -0.24 -2.90
C GLY A 74 -2.43 0.55 -1.60
N ALA A 75 -3.20 0.15 -0.58
CA ALA A 75 -3.16 0.79 0.73
C ALA A 75 -1.80 0.66 1.43
N LEU A 76 -1.15 -0.50 1.36
CA LEU A 76 0.21 -0.65 1.89
C LEU A 76 1.22 0.19 1.10
N VAL A 77 1.09 0.24 -0.23
CA VAL A 77 1.98 1.03 -1.08
C VAL A 77 1.82 2.53 -0.81
N ALA A 78 0.59 3.03 -0.71
CA ALA A 78 0.30 4.43 -0.41
C ALA A 78 0.84 4.82 0.99
N LEU A 79 0.64 3.97 2.00
CA LEU A 79 1.25 4.17 3.31
C LEU A 79 2.78 4.22 3.21
N GLY A 80 3.40 3.33 2.43
CA GLY A 80 4.85 3.32 2.24
C GLY A 80 5.37 4.60 1.61
N CYS A 81 4.63 5.20 0.67
CA CYS A 81 4.97 6.50 0.09
C CYS A 81 4.94 7.60 1.16
N GLU A 82 3.86 7.67 1.96
CA GLU A 82 3.75 8.68 3.03
C GLU A 82 4.82 8.50 4.12
N VAL A 83 5.21 7.27 4.44
CA VAL A 83 6.33 7.00 5.36
C VAL A 83 7.66 7.49 4.79
N VAL A 84 7.93 7.25 3.51
CA VAL A 84 9.15 7.75 2.84
C VAL A 84 9.17 9.28 2.85
N ASP A 85 8.05 9.92 2.55
CA ASP A 85 7.95 11.39 2.59
C ASP A 85 8.26 11.94 3.98
N LEU A 86 7.70 11.35 5.04
CA LEU A 86 8.00 11.77 6.41
C LEU A 86 9.48 11.61 6.75
N LEU A 87 10.11 10.52 6.31
CA LEU A 87 11.53 10.26 6.58
C LEU A 87 12.44 11.20 5.78
N ASP A 88 12.15 11.43 4.49
CA ASP A 88 12.91 12.34 3.63
C ASP A 88 12.80 13.80 4.10
N GLU A 89 11.63 14.21 4.60
CA GLU A 89 11.40 15.54 5.16
C GLU A 89 11.91 15.70 6.61
N ALA A 90 12.46 14.64 7.22
CA ALA A 90 12.85 14.64 8.64
C ALA A 90 11.69 15.03 9.57
N CYS A 91 10.48 14.60 9.21
CA CYS A 91 9.23 14.89 9.88
C CYS A 91 8.73 13.69 10.69
N ARG A 92 7.79 13.95 11.59
CA ARG A 92 7.02 12.90 12.27
C ARG A 92 5.55 13.24 12.21
N ASP A 93 4.74 12.30 11.76
CA ASP A 93 3.28 12.39 11.85
C ASP A 93 2.71 11.34 12.79
N SER A 94 2.07 11.82 13.85
CA SER A 94 1.35 10.98 14.80
C SER A 94 0.22 10.20 14.14
N LYS A 95 -0.40 10.70 13.07
CA LYS A 95 -1.48 10.04 12.33
C LYS A 95 -0.97 8.76 11.68
N VAL A 96 0.11 8.84 10.91
CA VAL A 96 0.76 7.69 10.26
C VAL A 96 1.24 6.67 11.29
N TYR A 97 1.96 7.14 12.31
CA TYR A 97 2.45 6.27 13.38
C TYR A 97 1.33 5.55 14.15
N ASN A 98 0.25 6.27 14.48
CA ASN A 98 -0.92 5.71 15.16
C ASN A 98 -1.65 4.70 14.27
N PHE A 99 -1.77 4.97 12.96
CA PHE A 99 -2.34 4.01 12.02
C PHE A 99 -1.52 2.72 11.99
N ILE A 100 -0.21 2.80 11.79
CA ILE A 100 0.68 1.63 11.77
C ILE A 100 0.55 0.83 13.08
N THR A 101 0.58 1.51 14.22
CA THR A 101 0.41 0.86 15.54
C THR A 101 -0.95 0.18 15.69
N THR A 102 -2.02 0.82 15.21
CA THR A 102 -3.38 0.26 15.24
C THR A 102 -3.51 -0.94 14.31
N ALA A 103 -2.95 -0.86 13.11
CA ALA A 103 -2.95 -1.94 12.13
C ALA A 103 -2.16 -3.17 12.62
N LEU A 104 -0.99 -2.96 13.25
CA LEU A 104 -0.21 -4.02 13.88
C LEU A 104 -0.90 -4.67 15.09
N SER A 105 -1.85 -3.98 15.71
CA SER A 105 -2.66 -4.52 16.82
C SER A 105 -3.95 -5.19 16.34
N ASN A 106 -4.28 -5.10 15.05
CA ASN A 106 -5.47 -5.72 14.48
C ASN A 106 -5.23 -7.23 14.28
N PRO A 107 -6.06 -8.14 14.84
CA PRO A 107 -5.86 -9.59 14.69
C PRO A 107 -5.73 -10.08 13.25
N THR A 108 -6.37 -9.41 12.28
CA THR A 108 -6.29 -9.77 10.85
C THR A 108 -4.85 -9.69 10.31
N ILE A 109 -3.97 -8.87 10.91
CA ILE A 109 -2.57 -8.75 10.47
C ILE A 109 -1.78 -10.05 10.67
N GLU A 110 -2.21 -10.94 11.57
CA GLU A 110 -1.56 -12.23 11.78
C GLU A 110 -1.72 -13.18 10.59
N GLU A 111 -2.75 -12.97 9.77
CA GLU A 111 -2.98 -13.73 8.54
C GLU A 111 -2.18 -13.16 7.34
N LEU A 112 -1.53 -12.01 7.53
CA LEU A 112 -0.85 -11.22 6.51
C LEU A 112 0.61 -10.98 6.91
N PRO A 113 1.45 -12.04 6.95
CA PRO A 113 2.80 -11.96 7.52
C PRO A 113 3.72 -11.00 6.74
N PHE A 114 3.54 -10.88 5.43
CA PHE A 114 4.35 -9.97 4.62
C PHE A 114 4.00 -8.50 4.90
N GLU A 115 2.71 -8.18 4.94
CA GLU A 115 2.20 -6.85 5.29
C GLU A 115 2.62 -6.47 6.71
N LYS A 116 2.56 -7.43 7.64
CA LYS A 116 3.01 -7.26 9.02
C LYS A 116 4.49 -6.87 9.08
N GLU A 117 5.36 -7.57 8.35
CA GLU A 117 6.79 -7.23 8.27
C GLU A 117 7.04 -5.85 7.67
N ALA A 118 6.27 -5.47 6.64
CA ALA A 118 6.35 -4.14 6.05
C ALA A 118 5.96 -3.05 7.05
N LEU A 119 4.83 -3.22 7.76
CA LEU A 119 4.39 -2.28 8.80
C LEU A 119 5.39 -2.18 9.97
N LEU A 120 5.98 -3.29 10.40
CA LEU A 120 7.01 -3.30 11.43
C LEU A 120 8.26 -2.54 10.98
N SER A 121 8.69 -2.73 9.73
CA SER A 121 9.85 -2.02 9.17
C SER A 121 9.58 -0.51 9.08
N MET A 122 8.39 -0.10 8.63
CA MET A 122 7.96 1.30 8.60
C MET A 122 7.96 1.91 10.00
N LYS A 123 7.38 1.20 10.98
CA LYS A 123 7.34 1.65 12.37
C LYS A 123 8.73 1.85 12.95
N ASN A 124 9.61 0.86 12.79
CA ASN A 124 10.95 0.91 13.35
C ASN A 124 11.77 2.07 12.76
N ALA A 125 11.65 2.32 11.45
CA ALA A 125 12.31 3.46 10.82
C ALA A 125 11.79 4.81 11.36
N LEU A 126 10.47 4.95 11.57
CA LEU A 126 9.88 6.17 12.16
C LEU A 126 10.25 6.37 13.64
N GLU A 127 10.58 5.28 14.37
CA GLU A 127 11.01 5.33 15.77
C GLU A 127 12.50 5.67 15.92
N GLU A 128 13.30 5.45 14.87
CA GLU A 128 14.73 5.78 14.84
C GLU A 128 14.97 7.31 14.91
N GLU A 129 16.24 7.70 15.00
CA GLU A 129 16.59 9.11 15.01
C GLU A 129 16.16 9.81 13.72
N ILE A 130 15.71 11.05 13.85
CA ILE A 130 15.31 11.86 12.70
C ILE A 130 16.60 12.29 11.98
N ASP A 131 16.80 11.77 10.78
CA ASP A 131 17.93 12.11 9.90
C ASP A 131 17.46 12.09 8.43
N HIS A 132 17.84 13.10 7.64
CA HIS A 132 17.60 13.09 6.19
C HIS A 132 18.35 11.96 5.48
N ALA A 133 19.39 11.41 6.10
CA ALA A 133 20.10 10.21 5.63
C ALA A 133 19.52 8.92 6.24
N TRP A 134 18.21 8.87 6.53
CA TRP A 134 17.55 7.74 7.18
C TRP A 134 17.86 6.38 6.53
N THR A 135 18.06 6.33 5.21
CA THR A 135 18.42 5.09 4.50
C THR A 135 19.75 4.49 4.94
N ALA A 136 20.65 5.28 5.53
CA ALA A 136 21.93 4.82 6.07
C ALA A 136 21.82 4.32 7.52
N LEU A 137 20.71 4.61 8.20
CA LEU A 137 20.44 4.12 9.54
C LEU A 137 20.03 2.63 9.51
N PRO A 138 20.29 1.86 10.57
CA PRO A 138 19.95 0.44 10.62
C PRO A 138 18.50 0.11 10.26
N SER A 139 17.52 0.82 10.82
CA SER A 139 16.10 0.52 10.56
C SER A 139 15.66 1.08 9.21
N GLY A 140 16.20 2.22 8.80
CA GLY A 140 15.94 2.80 7.49
C GLY A 140 16.47 1.94 6.33
N SER A 141 17.66 1.34 6.44
CA SER A 141 18.17 0.39 5.44
C SER A 141 17.27 -0.84 5.32
N ILE A 142 16.78 -1.38 6.45
CA ILE A 142 15.85 -2.52 6.46
C ILE A 142 14.52 -2.14 5.80
N LEU A 143 14.01 -0.93 6.09
CA LEU A 143 12.80 -0.42 5.45
C LEU A 143 13.00 -0.31 3.94
N MET A 144 14.14 0.22 3.46
CA MET A 144 14.40 0.36 2.04
C MET A 144 14.36 -0.99 1.31
N ASP A 145 15.03 -2.01 1.85
CA ASP A 145 14.99 -3.36 1.30
C ASP A 145 13.54 -3.92 1.28
N LYS A 146 12.79 -3.71 2.36
CA LYS A 146 11.39 -4.16 2.46
C LYS A 146 10.48 -3.41 1.49
N LEU A 147 10.70 -2.13 1.25
CA LEU A 147 9.97 -1.33 0.25
C LEU A 147 10.29 -1.80 -1.17
N GLU A 148 11.53 -2.19 -1.46
CA GLU A 148 11.88 -2.80 -2.74
C GLU A 148 11.11 -4.13 -2.95
N GLU A 149 10.98 -4.95 -1.90
CA GLU A 149 10.14 -6.17 -1.93
C GLU A 149 8.66 -5.83 -2.19
N VAL A 150 8.11 -4.83 -1.48
CA VAL A 150 6.72 -4.36 -1.67
C VAL A 150 6.50 -3.91 -3.12
N TYR A 151 7.40 -3.11 -3.67
CA TYR A 151 7.33 -2.64 -5.05
C TYR A 151 7.35 -3.81 -6.04
N LYS A 152 8.30 -4.74 -5.90
CA LYS A 152 8.39 -5.92 -6.78
C LYS A 152 7.12 -6.78 -6.70
N ARG A 153 6.61 -6.99 -5.48
CA ARG A 153 5.50 -7.91 -5.21
C ARG A 153 4.14 -7.34 -5.63
N TYR A 154 3.91 -6.04 -5.46
CA TYR A 154 2.58 -5.45 -5.69
C TYR A 154 2.52 -4.57 -6.93
N VAL A 155 3.51 -3.72 -7.15
CA VAL A 155 3.50 -2.77 -8.26
C VAL A 155 3.99 -3.44 -9.54
N PHE A 156 5.20 -4.00 -9.52
CA PHE A 156 5.79 -4.62 -10.71
C PHE A 156 5.04 -5.87 -11.15
N GLN A 157 4.68 -6.74 -10.19
CA GLN A 157 3.92 -7.96 -10.50
C GLN A 157 2.54 -7.65 -11.09
N TYR A 158 1.88 -6.57 -10.67
CA TYR A 158 0.60 -6.13 -11.26
C TYR A 158 0.70 -5.91 -12.77
N PHE A 159 1.69 -5.13 -13.23
CA PHE A 159 1.89 -4.89 -14.66
C PHE A 159 2.35 -6.14 -15.41
N LYS A 160 3.17 -6.98 -14.78
CA LYS A 160 3.58 -8.26 -15.35
C LYS A 160 2.36 -9.16 -15.59
N ASP A 161 1.46 -9.28 -14.62
CA ASP A 161 0.24 -10.06 -14.75
C ASP A 161 -0.67 -9.50 -15.86
N MET A 162 -0.86 -8.18 -15.91
CA MET A 162 -1.62 -7.53 -16.98
C MET A 162 -1.04 -7.82 -18.37
N TYR A 163 0.28 -7.77 -18.51
CA TYR A 163 0.95 -8.05 -19.78
C TYR A 163 0.75 -9.51 -20.21
N GLU A 164 0.90 -10.46 -19.30
CA GLU A 164 0.70 -11.89 -19.58
C GLU A 164 -0.77 -12.23 -19.88
N GLU A 165 -1.72 -11.58 -19.20
CA GLU A 165 -3.15 -11.69 -19.50
C GLU A 165 -3.47 -11.10 -20.88
N GLY A 166 -2.87 -9.97 -21.22
CA GLY A 166 -2.94 -9.37 -22.55
C GLY A 166 -2.51 -10.37 -23.62
N LYS A 167 -1.36 -11.03 -23.48
CA LYS A 167 -0.90 -12.03 -24.47
C LYS A 167 -1.89 -13.19 -24.66
N LYS A 168 -2.50 -13.68 -23.58
CA LYS A 168 -3.49 -14.78 -23.64
C LYS A 168 -4.77 -14.38 -24.38
N GLY A 169 -5.13 -13.08 -24.35
CA GLY A 169 -6.28 -12.55 -25.08
C GLY A 169 -6.09 -12.39 -26.59
N TRP A 170 -4.84 -12.34 -27.07
CA TRP A 170 -4.51 -12.14 -28.50
C TRP A 170 -4.25 -13.45 -29.26
N ILE A 171 -4.23 -14.59 -28.55
CA ILE A 171 -4.26 -15.93 -29.15
C ILE A 171 -5.72 -16.39 -29.21
N ARG A 172 -6.49 -15.82 -30.13
CA ARG A 172 -7.78 -16.34 -30.60
C ARG A 172 -7.92 -16.14 -32.10
#